data_AF-A0A0L0LM32-F1
#
_entry.id   AF-A0A0L0LM32-F1
#
_cell.length_a   1.000
_cell.length_b   1.000
_cell.length_c   1.000
_cell.angle_alpha   90.00
_cell.angle_beta   90.00
_cell.angle_gamma   90.00
#
_symmetry.space_group_name_H-M   'P 1'
#
loop_
_entity.id
_entity.type
_entity.pdbx_description
1 polymer ?
#
loop_
_entity_poly.entity_id
_entity_poly.type
_entity_poly.pdbx_seq_one_letter_code
_entity_poly.pdbx_strand_id
1 'polypeptide(L)'
;MLDPDIVKALASGLAAAVLTYFFAKRRYKFEKLYEKQLLHIEDVFEKVIDLEDSLRKYIATKGSMFGGDRLEEKKKEVQMLLNQLYALRSFFLKKEILFNQGSSEAIQNFIDASIRVLSNLVSSNFSEQLADGKISYDQWYKAYEISEDELKKAKEELRKNFREILENQS
;
A
#
# COMPACT_ATOMS: atom_id res chain seq x y z
N MET A 1 -44.60 45.85 -21.61
CA MET A 1 -43.74 44.74 -22.09
C MET A 1 -42.34 44.99 -21.56
N LEU A 2 -41.69 43.98 -20.99
CA LEU A 2 -40.27 44.07 -20.61
C LEU A 2 -39.41 44.17 -21.88
N ASP A 3 -38.37 44.99 -21.81
CA ASP A 3 -37.41 45.16 -22.89
C ASP A 3 -36.74 43.79 -23.22
N PRO A 4 -36.76 43.34 -24.49
CA PRO A 4 -36.11 42.11 -24.92
C PRO A 4 -34.63 42.00 -24.50
N ASP A 5 -33.91 43.13 -24.43
CA ASP A 5 -32.50 43.14 -24.06
C ASP A 5 -32.30 42.97 -22.56
N ILE A 6 -33.23 43.46 -21.73
CA ILE A 6 -33.26 43.17 -20.28
C ILE A 6 -33.52 41.67 -20.05
N VAL A 7 -34.44 41.07 -20.82
CA VAL A 7 -34.74 39.63 -20.73
C VAL A 7 -33.52 38.78 -21.13
N LYS A 8 -32.82 39.14 -22.21
CA LYS A 8 -31.58 38.45 -22.62
C LYS A 8 -30.46 38.60 -21.59
N ALA A 9 -30.27 39.79 -21.03
CA ALA A 9 -29.25 40.03 -20.02
C ALA A 9 -29.49 39.20 -18.75
N LEU A 10 -30.75 39.13 -18.29
CA LEU A 10 -31.15 38.31 -17.14
C LEU A 10 -30.98 36.81 -17.41
N ALA A 11 -31.40 36.34 -18.59
CA ALA A 11 -31.23 34.94 -18.99
C ALA A 11 -29.73 34.55 -19.07
N SER A 12 -28.89 35.43 -19.63
CA SER A 12 -27.45 35.21 -19.74
C SER A 12 -26.77 35.22 -18.37
N GLY A 13 -27.15 36.14 -17.49
CA GLY A 13 -26.66 36.20 -16.11
C GLY A 13 -27.02 34.95 -15.30
N LEU A 14 -28.26 34.46 -15.43
CA LEU A 14 -28.69 33.21 -14.82
C LEU A 14 -27.91 32.00 -15.37
N ALA A 15 -27.70 31.92 -16.68
CA ALA A 15 -26.91 30.85 -17.29
C ALA A 15 -25.45 30.85 -16.77
N ALA A 16 -24.82 32.03 -16.69
CA ALA A 16 -23.47 32.18 -16.14
C ALA A 16 -23.40 31.77 -14.66
N ALA A 17 -24.40 32.16 -13.84
CA ALA A 17 -24.47 31.78 -12.44
C ALA A 17 -24.62 30.25 -12.25
N VAL A 18 -25.46 29.61 -13.06
CA VAL A 18 -25.64 28.14 -13.05
C VAL A 18 -24.35 27.43 -13.44
N LEU A 19 -23.68 27.87 -14.52
CA LEU A 19 -22.39 27.31 -14.93
C LEU A 19 -21.33 27.46 -13.84
N THR A 20 -21.21 28.66 -13.26
CA THR A 20 -20.28 28.95 -12.16
C THR A 20 -20.53 28.03 -10.96
N TYR A 21 -21.80 27.83 -10.59
CA TYR A 21 -22.18 26.90 -9.52
C TYR A 21 -21.77 25.45 -9.84
N PHE A 22 -22.01 24.98 -11.06
CA PHE A 22 -21.60 23.63 -11.48
C PHE A 22 -20.08 23.45 -11.45
N PHE A 23 -19.32 24.44 -11.93
CA PHE A 23 -17.86 24.41 -11.87
C PHE A 23 -17.36 24.42 -10.43
N ALA A 24 -17.88 25.30 -9.58
CA ALA A 24 -17.53 25.35 -8.15
C ALA A 24 -17.84 24.03 -7.44
N LYS A 25 -19.01 23.43 -7.70
CA LYS A 25 -19.40 22.14 -7.11
C LYS A 25 -18.53 20.98 -7.58
N ARG A 26 -18.13 20.95 -8.86
CA ARG A 26 -17.20 19.96 -9.39
C ARG A 26 -15.81 20.13 -8.79
N ARG A 27 -15.31 21.36 -8.74
CA ARG A 27 -14.03 21.71 -8.12
C ARG A 27 -13.97 21.27 -6.66
N TYR A 28 -14.99 21.60 -5.87
CA TYR A 28 -15.07 21.19 -4.47
C TYR A 28 -15.07 19.66 -4.29
N LYS A 29 -15.79 18.92 -5.14
CA LYS A 29 -15.78 17.44 -5.09
C LYS A 29 -14.40 16.87 -5.45
N PHE A 30 -13.72 17.48 -6.41
CA PHE A 30 -12.38 17.07 -6.83
C PHE A 30 -11.36 17.33 -5.71
N GLU A 31 -11.35 18.54 -5.14
CA GLU A 31 -10.50 18.91 -4.00
C GLU A 31 -10.70 17.94 -2.81
N LYS A 32 -11.94 17.58 -2.49
CA LYS A 32 -12.22 16.63 -1.39
C LYS A 32 -11.79 15.19 -1.67
N LEU A 33 -11.89 14.72 -2.91
CA LEU A 33 -11.39 13.40 -3.29
C LEU A 33 -9.87 13.36 -3.24
N TYR A 34 -9.25 14.45 -3.62
CA TYR A 34 -7.82 14.63 -3.64
C TYR A 34 -7.21 14.73 -2.23
N GLU A 35 -7.78 15.51 -1.32
CA GLU A 35 -7.37 15.53 0.09
C GLU A 35 -7.41 14.14 0.72
N LYS A 36 -8.46 13.36 0.40
CA LYS A 36 -8.55 11.96 0.83
C LYS A 36 -7.46 11.09 0.22
N GLN A 37 -7.14 11.30 -1.05
CA GLN A 37 -6.08 10.56 -1.73
C GLN A 37 -4.72 10.81 -1.04
N LEU A 38 -4.40 12.06 -0.70
CA LEU A 38 -3.17 12.42 0.00
C LEU A 38 -3.04 11.73 1.36
N LEU A 39 -4.07 11.81 2.19
CA LEU A 39 -4.09 11.15 3.50
C LEU A 39 -3.88 9.63 3.37
N HIS A 40 -4.51 9.03 2.36
CA HIS A 40 -4.39 7.59 2.15
C HIS A 40 -3.07 7.16 1.52
N ILE A 41 -2.40 8.02 0.74
CA ILE A 41 -1.03 7.78 0.27
C ILE A 41 -0.08 7.68 1.46
N GLU A 42 -0.16 8.63 2.40
CA GLU A 42 0.65 8.64 3.62
C GLU A 42 0.39 7.38 4.47
N ASP A 43 -0.88 7.08 4.75
CA ASP A 43 -1.28 5.89 5.52
C ASP A 43 -0.78 4.58 4.90
N VAL A 44 -0.85 4.44 3.57
CA VAL A 44 -0.35 3.23 2.87
C VAL A 44 1.16 3.14 2.99
N PHE A 45 1.86 4.26 2.75
CA PHE A 45 3.32 4.26 2.73
C PHE A 45 3.90 3.95 4.11
N GLU A 46 3.32 4.49 5.18
CA GLU A 46 3.70 4.16 6.57
C GLU A 46 3.54 2.65 6.84
N LYS A 47 2.38 2.07 6.49
CA LYS A 47 2.14 0.62 6.65
C LYS A 47 3.10 -0.26 5.86
N VAL A 48 3.51 0.20 4.67
CA VAL A 48 4.50 -0.47 3.83
C VAL A 48 5.87 -0.48 4.50
N ILE A 49 6.32 0.67 5.00
CA ILE A 49 7.59 0.79 5.73
C ILE A 49 7.59 -0.10 6.98
N ASP A 50 6.54 0.00 7.81
CA ASP A 50 6.43 -0.76 9.04
C ASP A 50 6.52 -2.27 8.82
N LEU A 51 5.83 -2.76 7.77
CA LEU A 51 5.86 -4.17 7.41
C LEU A 51 7.23 -4.60 6.89
N GLU A 52 7.85 -3.81 6.01
CA GLU A 52 9.19 -4.11 5.49
C GLU A 52 10.23 -4.19 6.62
N ASP A 53 10.26 -3.20 7.51
CA ASP A 53 11.19 -3.16 8.63
C ASP A 53 10.97 -4.34 9.58
N SER A 54 9.70 -4.68 9.84
CA SER A 54 9.35 -5.83 10.68
C SER A 54 9.81 -7.16 10.03
N LEU A 55 9.61 -7.32 8.72
CA LEU A 55 10.06 -8.49 7.96
C LEU A 55 11.60 -8.60 7.97
N ARG A 56 12.31 -7.52 7.62
CA ARG A 56 13.77 -7.47 7.60
C ARG A 56 14.36 -7.79 8.96
N LYS A 57 13.82 -7.20 10.02
CA LYS A 57 14.24 -7.48 11.41
C LYS A 57 14.03 -8.94 11.76
N TYR A 58 12.89 -9.53 11.41
CA TYR A 58 12.63 -10.95 11.65
C TYR A 58 13.65 -11.84 10.92
N ILE A 59 13.85 -11.62 9.63
CA ILE A 59 14.76 -12.43 8.79
C ILE A 59 16.19 -12.37 9.34
N ALA A 60 16.66 -11.17 9.71
CA ALA A 60 18.02 -10.96 10.20
C ALA A 60 18.26 -11.54 11.60
N THR A 61 17.28 -11.43 12.50
CA THR A 61 17.48 -11.73 13.93
C THR A 61 16.94 -13.08 14.37
N LYS A 62 15.82 -13.55 13.80
CA LYS A 62 15.11 -14.75 14.28
C LYS A 62 15.00 -15.82 13.21
N GLY A 63 14.69 -15.44 11.98
CA GLY A 63 14.51 -16.37 10.86
C GLY A 63 15.76 -17.18 10.56
N SER A 64 16.94 -16.60 10.76
CA SER A 64 18.25 -17.24 10.50
C SER A 64 18.72 -18.19 11.61
N MET A 65 18.09 -18.15 12.79
CA MET A 65 18.47 -19.01 13.91
C MET A 65 17.96 -20.42 13.67
N PHE A 66 18.71 -21.46 14.05
CA PHE A 66 18.28 -22.87 13.96
C PHE A 66 18.27 -23.49 15.36
N GLY A 67 17.21 -24.24 15.70
CA GLY A 67 17.04 -24.92 16.98
C GLY A 67 15.59 -24.87 17.51
N GLY A 68 15.09 -26.02 17.96
CA GLY A 68 13.69 -26.21 18.39
C GLY A 68 13.24 -25.34 19.56
N ASP A 69 14.15 -24.91 20.44
CA ASP A 69 13.82 -24.17 21.68
C ASP A 69 13.20 -22.79 21.44
N ARG A 70 13.34 -22.23 20.23
CA ARG A 70 12.83 -20.88 19.87
C ARG A 70 11.70 -20.91 18.84
N LEU A 71 11.26 -22.10 18.45
CA LEU A 71 10.29 -22.29 17.39
C LEU A 71 8.93 -21.65 17.70
N GLU A 72 8.47 -21.72 18.94
CA GLU A 72 7.21 -21.08 19.35
C GLU A 72 7.28 -19.54 19.31
N GLU A 73 8.44 -18.95 19.64
CA GLU A 73 8.65 -17.51 19.48
C GLU A 73 8.64 -17.11 18.00
N LYS A 74 9.31 -17.91 17.14
CA LYS A 74 9.30 -17.69 15.69
C LYS A 74 7.88 -17.71 15.12
N LYS A 75 7.04 -18.66 15.54
CA LYS A 75 5.64 -18.75 15.11
C LYS A 75 4.83 -17.52 15.53
N LYS A 76 4.97 -17.06 16.78
CA LYS A 76 4.27 -15.87 17.27
C LYS A 76 4.63 -14.62 16.47
N GLU A 77 5.90 -14.42 16.17
CA GLU A 77 6.37 -13.28 15.39
C GLU A 77 5.89 -13.34 13.93
N VAL A 78 5.93 -14.53 13.30
CA VAL A 78 5.35 -14.71 11.95
C VAL A 78 3.85 -14.42 11.95
N GLN A 79 3.12 -14.81 13.00
CA GLN A 79 1.71 -14.47 13.12
C GLN A 79 1.47 -12.95 13.25
N MET A 80 2.34 -12.24 13.97
CA MET A 80 2.27 -10.77 14.05
C MET A 80 2.50 -10.12 12.67
N LEU A 81 3.49 -10.60 11.92
CA LEU A 81 3.77 -10.12 10.56
C LEU A 81 2.61 -10.40 9.60
N LEU A 82 1.99 -11.58 9.69
CA LEU A 82 0.78 -11.90 8.93
C LEU A 82 -0.37 -10.92 9.24
N ASN A 83 -0.57 -10.59 10.52
CA ASN A 83 -1.60 -9.63 10.92
C ASN A 83 -1.34 -8.23 10.33
N GLN A 84 -0.09 -7.76 10.33
CA GLN A 84 0.30 -6.50 9.69
C GLN A 84 0.04 -6.51 8.17
N LEU A 85 0.44 -7.59 7.49
CA LEU A 85 0.18 -7.77 6.06
C LEU A 85 -1.31 -7.75 5.74
N TYR A 86 -2.14 -8.46 6.52
CA TYR A 86 -3.58 -8.47 6.31
C TYR A 86 -4.23 -7.12 6.62
N ALA A 87 -3.70 -6.37 7.59
CA ALA A 87 -4.15 -5.01 7.86
C ALA A 87 -3.86 -4.08 6.67
N LEU A 88 -2.65 -4.13 6.11
CA LEU A 88 -2.28 -3.38 4.90
C LEU A 88 -3.17 -3.77 3.72
N ARG A 89 -3.32 -5.07 3.44
CA ARG A 89 -4.14 -5.56 2.32
C ARG A 89 -5.60 -5.16 2.46
N SER A 90 -6.19 -5.32 3.65
CA SER A 90 -7.58 -4.93 3.89
C SER A 90 -7.79 -3.43 3.75
N PHE A 91 -6.82 -2.62 4.22
CA PHE A 91 -6.86 -1.18 4.06
C PHE A 91 -6.80 -0.79 2.57
N PHE A 92 -5.84 -1.35 1.82
CA PHE A 92 -5.67 -1.08 0.41
C PHE A 92 -6.93 -1.44 -0.40
N LEU A 93 -7.48 -2.65 -0.23
CA LEU A 93 -8.69 -3.07 -0.97
C LEU A 93 -9.90 -2.15 -0.72
N LYS A 94 -10.02 -1.57 0.47
CA LYS A 94 -11.11 -0.61 0.78
C LYS A 94 -10.91 0.76 0.12
N LYS A 95 -9.69 1.06 -0.30
CA LYS A 95 -9.24 2.39 -0.75
C LYS A 95 -8.67 2.39 -2.16
N GLU A 96 -8.58 1.24 -2.82
CA GLU A 96 -7.98 1.05 -4.14
C GLU A 96 -8.49 2.06 -5.17
N ILE A 97 -9.79 2.38 -5.15
CA ILE A 97 -10.43 3.37 -6.05
C ILE A 97 -9.82 4.78 -5.96
N LEU A 98 -9.07 5.08 -4.89
CA LEU A 98 -8.42 6.38 -4.68
C LEU A 98 -7.02 6.42 -5.28
N PHE A 99 -6.49 5.29 -5.75
CA PHE A 99 -5.16 5.19 -6.33
C PHE A 99 -5.27 5.07 -7.85
N ASN A 100 -4.29 5.62 -8.57
CA ASN A 100 -4.16 5.38 -10.00
C ASN A 100 -3.66 3.94 -10.24
N GLN A 101 -3.76 3.47 -11.48
CA GLN A 101 -3.38 2.11 -11.83
C GLN A 101 -1.93 1.77 -11.42
N GLY A 102 -0.97 2.65 -11.69
CA GLY A 102 0.44 2.40 -11.35
C GLY A 102 0.70 2.30 -9.84
N SER A 103 0.07 3.16 -9.03
CA SER A 103 0.12 3.06 -7.57
C SER A 103 -0.54 1.78 -7.07
N SER A 104 -1.71 1.42 -7.60
CA SER A 104 -2.40 0.19 -7.23
C SER A 104 -1.57 -1.06 -7.55
N GLU A 105 -0.96 -1.11 -8.75
CA GLU A 105 -0.06 -2.19 -9.15
C GLU A 105 1.17 -2.27 -8.24
N ALA A 106 1.80 -1.13 -7.92
CA ALA A 106 2.96 -1.11 -7.02
C ALA A 106 2.63 -1.58 -5.59
N ILE A 107 1.48 -1.16 -5.04
CA ILE A 107 1.01 -1.63 -3.72
C ILE A 107 0.75 -3.13 -3.75
N GLN A 108 0.09 -3.61 -4.80
CA GLN A 108 -0.22 -5.04 -4.97
C GLN A 108 1.07 -5.87 -5.10
N ASN A 109 2.04 -5.40 -5.88
CA ASN A 109 3.36 -6.04 -6.00
C ASN A 109 4.08 -6.13 -4.65
N PHE A 110 4.00 -5.09 -3.82
CA PHE A 110 4.58 -5.12 -2.47
C PHE A 110 3.87 -6.13 -1.56
N ILE A 111 2.54 -6.19 -1.61
CA ILE A 111 1.73 -7.17 -0.86
C ILE A 111 2.09 -8.59 -1.30
N ASP A 112 2.19 -8.85 -2.61
CA ASP A 112 2.49 -10.17 -3.15
C ASP A 112 3.92 -10.62 -2.82
N ALA A 113 4.90 -9.72 -2.91
CA ALA A 113 6.26 -9.97 -2.44
C ALA A 113 6.27 -10.33 -0.93
N SER A 114 5.54 -9.57 -0.10
CA SER A 114 5.41 -9.84 1.34
C SER A 114 4.78 -11.21 1.63
N ILE A 115 3.76 -11.61 0.86
CA ILE A 115 3.13 -12.94 0.96
C ILE A 115 4.17 -14.04 0.68
N ARG A 116 4.99 -13.88 -0.36
CA ARG A 116 6.03 -14.85 -0.70
C ARG A 116 7.09 -14.96 0.38
N VAL A 117 7.55 -13.83 0.93
CA VAL A 117 8.48 -13.81 2.08
C VAL A 117 7.89 -14.60 3.24
N LEU A 118 6.66 -14.28 3.67
CA LEU A 118 6.04 -14.93 4.82
C LEU A 118 5.76 -16.41 4.58
N SER A 119 5.37 -16.79 3.37
CA SER A 119 5.14 -18.19 3.01
C SER A 119 6.43 -19.02 3.15
N ASN A 120 7.56 -18.49 2.65
CA ASN A 120 8.86 -19.13 2.80
C ASN A 120 9.30 -19.19 4.28
N LEU A 121 9.04 -18.16 5.09
CA LEU A 121 9.33 -18.19 6.53
C LEU A 121 8.48 -19.21 7.30
N VAL A 122 7.19 -19.33 6.96
CA VAL A 122 6.31 -20.38 7.53
C VAL A 122 6.84 -21.76 7.16
N SER A 123 7.19 -21.99 5.89
CA SER A 123 7.77 -23.25 5.43
C SER A 123 9.12 -23.57 6.09
N SER A 124 9.96 -22.55 6.31
CA SER A 124 11.23 -22.69 7.04
C SER A 124 11.00 -23.18 8.47
N ASN A 125 10.08 -22.54 9.20
CA ASN A 125 9.71 -22.92 10.56
C ASN A 125 9.09 -24.32 10.61
N PHE A 126 8.24 -24.70 9.65
CA PHE A 126 7.65 -26.03 9.56
C PHE A 126 8.71 -27.12 9.36
N SER A 127 9.66 -26.87 8.45
CA SER A 127 10.73 -27.82 8.13
C SER A 127 11.67 -28.04 9.32
N GLU A 128 11.92 -26.99 10.10
CA GLU A 128 12.66 -27.08 11.36
C GLU A 128 11.96 -27.98 12.39
N GLN A 129 10.62 -27.96 12.47
CA GLN A 129 9.87 -28.88 13.34
C GLN A 129 10.06 -30.35 12.94
N LEU A 130 10.22 -30.60 11.65
CA LEU A 130 10.44 -31.93 11.08
C LEU A 130 11.92 -32.37 11.14
N ALA A 131 12.78 -31.58 11.79
CA ALA A 131 14.23 -31.76 11.83
C ALA A 131 14.89 -31.77 10.44
N ASP A 132 14.26 -31.17 9.43
CA ASP A 132 14.84 -30.98 8.09
C ASP A 132 15.52 -29.60 7.99
N GLY A 133 16.74 -29.54 8.54
CA GLY A 133 17.53 -28.31 8.58
C GLY A 133 17.91 -27.76 7.20
N LYS A 134 18.03 -28.63 6.18
CA LYS A 134 18.37 -28.19 4.82
C LYS A 134 17.19 -27.46 4.18
N ILE A 135 16.01 -28.07 4.17
CA ILE A 135 14.82 -27.41 3.63
C ILE A 135 14.53 -26.15 4.44
N SER A 136 14.67 -26.18 5.77
CA SER A 136 14.49 -24.99 6.60
C SER A 136 15.38 -23.83 6.17
N TYR A 137 16.68 -24.07 5.97
CA TYR A 137 17.62 -23.07 5.48
C TYR A 137 17.28 -22.58 4.08
N ASP A 138 17.00 -23.48 3.13
CA ASP A 138 16.69 -23.12 1.75
C ASP A 138 15.45 -22.21 1.67
N GLN A 139 14.42 -22.46 2.47
CA GLN A 139 13.23 -21.62 2.52
C GLN A 139 13.52 -20.26 3.19
N TRP A 140 14.27 -20.22 4.29
CA TRP A 140 14.69 -18.95 4.88
C TRP A 140 15.51 -18.12 3.90
N TYR A 141 16.44 -18.73 3.18
CA TYR A 141 17.29 -18.04 2.22
C TYR A 141 16.48 -17.43 1.06
N LYS A 142 15.47 -18.17 0.54
CA LYS A 142 14.51 -17.60 -0.42
C LYS A 142 13.75 -16.40 0.15
N ALA A 143 13.32 -16.47 1.40
CA ALA A 143 12.66 -15.33 2.04
C ALA A 143 13.60 -14.11 2.13
N TYR A 144 14.87 -14.32 2.43
CA TYR A 144 15.90 -13.29 2.45
C TYR A 144 16.11 -12.67 1.05
N GLU A 145 16.28 -13.48 0.00
CA GLU A 145 16.47 -12.99 -1.37
C GLU A 145 15.29 -12.13 -1.85
N ILE A 146 14.05 -12.60 -1.63
CA ILE A 146 12.84 -11.85 -1.99
C ILE A 146 12.77 -10.54 -1.21
N SER A 147 13.13 -10.55 0.08
CA SER A 147 13.13 -9.35 0.93
C SER A 147 14.16 -8.32 0.48
N GLU A 148 15.34 -8.75 0.03
CA GLU A 148 16.40 -7.83 -0.39
C GLU A 148 16.24 -7.30 -1.82
N ASP A 149 15.58 -8.06 -2.69
CA ASP A 149 15.37 -7.68 -4.08
C ASP A 149 13.94 -7.21 -4.36
N GLU A 150 12.99 -8.14 -4.42
CA GLU A 150 11.63 -7.87 -4.89
C GLU A 150 10.87 -6.90 -3.98
N LEU A 151 10.91 -7.13 -2.67
CA LEU A 151 10.20 -6.30 -1.69
C LEU A 151 10.74 -4.86 -1.70
N LYS A 152 12.07 -4.74 -1.79
CA LYS A 152 12.76 -3.45 -1.87
C LYS A 152 12.42 -2.71 -3.17
N LYS A 153 12.43 -3.41 -4.31
CA LYS A 153 12.04 -2.85 -5.62
C LYS A 153 10.60 -2.34 -5.61
N ALA A 154 9.66 -3.15 -5.12
CA ALA A 154 8.25 -2.79 -5.06
C ALA A 154 8.02 -1.53 -4.18
N LYS A 155 8.74 -1.41 -3.06
CA LYS A 155 8.69 -0.21 -2.22
C LYS A 155 9.24 1.03 -2.92
N GLU A 156 10.38 0.93 -3.59
CA GLU A 156 10.96 2.09 -4.29
C GLU A 156 10.09 2.54 -5.47
N GLU A 157 9.46 1.60 -6.18
CA GLU A 157 8.46 1.90 -7.21
C GLU A 157 7.24 2.62 -6.60
N LEU A 158 6.72 2.12 -5.48
CA LEU A 158 5.63 2.77 -4.76
C LEU A 158 6.00 4.20 -4.33
N ARG A 159 7.20 4.38 -3.77
CA ARG A 159 7.73 5.67 -3.36
C ARG A 159 7.82 6.64 -4.53
N LYS A 160 8.30 6.17 -5.68
CA LYS A 160 8.38 6.95 -6.91
C LYS A 160 6.98 7.40 -7.35
N ASN A 161 6.02 6.46 -7.43
CA ASN A 161 4.65 6.76 -7.84
C ASN A 161 3.98 7.78 -6.89
N PHE A 162 4.18 7.63 -5.58
CA PHE A 162 3.65 8.57 -4.59
C PHE A 162 4.30 9.95 -4.67
N ARG A 163 5.61 10.03 -4.94
CA ARG A 163 6.28 11.32 -5.19
C ARG A 163 5.76 12.01 -6.44
N GLU A 164 5.58 11.28 -7.53
CA GLU A 164 5.01 11.85 -8.76
C GLU A 164 3.59 12.39 -8.52
N ILE A 165 2.78 11.71 -7.70
CA ILE A 165 1.46 12.22 -7.31
C ILE A 165 1.58 13.52 -6.51
N LEU A 166 2.58 13.65 -5.63
CA LEU A 166 2.83 14.83 -4.79
C LEU A 166 3.49 15.99 -5.55
N GLU A 167 4.34 15.72 -6.53
CA GLU A 167 5.07 16.71 -7.33
C GLU A 167 4.20 17.33 -8.43
N ASN A 168 3.25 16.56 -9.00
CA ASN A 168 2.25 17.10 -9.93
C ASN A 168 1.22 18.04 -9.25
N GLN A 169 1.47 18.43 -7.99
CA GLN A 169 0.62 19.28 -7.14
C GLN A 169 1.22 20.66 -6.87
N SER A 170 2.51 20.85 -7.15
CA SER A 170 3.25 22.13 -7.00
C SER A 170 3.40 22.85 -8.33
#